data_AF-A0A8T5TJ87-F1
#
_entry.id   AF-A0A8T5TJ87-F1
#
_cell.length_a   1.000
_cell.length_b   1.000
_cell.length_c   1.000
_cell.angle_alpha   90.00
_cell.angle_beta   90.00
_cell.angle_gamma   90.00
#
_symmetry.space_group_name_H-M   'P 1'
#
loop_
_entity.id
_entity.type
_entity.pdbx_description
1 polymer ?
#
loop_
_entity_poly.entity_id
_entity_poly.type
_entity_poly.pdbx_seq_one_letter_code
_entity_poly.pdbx_strand_id
1 'polypeptide(L)'
;MAKDKKKKKKDTEQQDYGTFSQLMGGSSETKHKGKEKAHKAATPSGVQIGKQIDRSNDSLFLGTDYREILEPERSWAEILSDIEHWTPLPFTHGIEMELIIADDNGDYPPGDEMVFRMREIVKDAIKIMDQILYQGRADFLPVPDFIRQKVMARPWGREDLEKGYAMDIRYRLPNNVEVDIDTFARDGNVTAVTYILELVTPPCEYAEELAYWASTLFLLAKNTLPNDLHIIASAINPATKEYMRGLSQADHSHIGSFGSDLEKIQAYCMIRNFLPHIIALTCNSPILNNQPTDVVKIVNTRITAPNCVRSLRLKNNTTMLSNNDPKHFIPYMTAGDEEAINYFLQVVQKASLEDGRFQDVFPFTDWGTIEVRISDAQISICRRIGIALLIQALCYKAVKLLQKGVW
;
A
#
# COMPACT_ATOMS: atom_id res chain seq x y z
N MET A 1 61.73 10.56 49.24
CA MET A 1 60.42 11.26 49.33
C MET A 1 60.28 12.14 48.10
N ALA A 2 59.58 11.62 47.07
CA ALA A 2 58.24 12.07 46.61
C ALA A 2 58.32 13.41 45.84
N LYS A 3 58.59 13.44 44.53
CA LYS A 3 57.72 13.20 43.35
C LYS A 3 56.47 14.08 43.29
N ASP A 4 56.59 15.22 42.59
CA ASP A 4 55.45 15.99 42.09
C ASP A 4 55.18 15.70 40.60
N LYS A 5 53.90 15.49 40.31
CA LYS A 5 53.35 14.84 39.11
C LYS A 5 52.97 15.86 38.04
N LYS A 6 53.39 15.59 36.80
CA LYS A 6 52.84 16.18 35.56
C LYS A 6 51.35 15.82 35.42
N LYS A 7 50.49 16.83 35.25
CA LYS A 7 49.11 16.67 34.76
C LYS A 7 49.13 16.45 33.24
N LYS A 8 48.76 15.24 32.80
CA LYS A 8 48.42 14.92 31.40
C LYS A 8 46.98 15.33 31.12
N LYS A 9 46.75 16.06 30.02
CA LYS A 9 45.42 16.19 29.39
C LYS A 9 44.99 14.81 28.87
N LYS A 10 43.70 14.51 29.05
CA LYS A 10 43.06 13.27 28.63
C LYS A 10 42.36 13.58 27.31
N ASP A 11 42.90 13.09 26.20
CA ASP A 11 42.20 13.10 24.92
C ASP A 11 41.13 12.02 24.97
N THR A 12 39.90 12.42 24.66
CA THR A 12 38.74 11.53 24.57
C THR A 12 38.78 10.88 23.19
N GLU A 13 39.03 9.58 23.12
CA GLU A 13 38.88 8.79 21.89
C GLU A 13 37.41 8.88 21.44
N GLN A 14 37.15 9.64 20.38
CA GLN A 14 35.95 9.46 19.57
C GLN A 14 36.11 8.14 18.84
N GLN A 15 35.35 7.12 19.25
CA GLN A 15 35.10 5.95 18.42
C GLN A 15 34.37 6.41 17.16
N ASP A 16 35.10 6.41 16.04
CA ASP A 16 34.56 6.63 14.71
C ASP A 16 33.74 5.39 14.34
N TYR A 17 32.43 5.46 14.57
CA TYR A 17 31.49 4.45 14.08
C TYR A 17 31.38 4.64 12.57
N GLY A 18 32.14 3.82 11.82
CA GLY A 18 32.16 3.82 10.37
C GLY A 18 30.75 3.80 9.76
N THR A 19 30.61 4.39 8.58
CA THR A 19 29.33 4.43 7.87
C THR A 19 28.86 3.01 7.51
N PHE A 20 27.53 2.83 7.37
CA PHE A 20 26.90 1.55 6.99
C PHE A 20 27.53 0.89 5.75
N SER A 21 28.11 1.69 4.84
CA SER A 21 28.85 1.22 3.66
C SER A 21 30.13 0.45 3.99
N GLN A 22 30.83 0.79 5.09
CA GLN A 22 32.07 0.14 5.52
C GLN A 22 31.81 -1.18 6.26
N LEU A 23 30.64 -1.34 6.88
CA LEU A 23 30.20 -2.60 7.50
C LEU A 23 29.86 -3.68 6.47
N MET A 24 29.48 -3.29 5.26
CA MET A 24 29.18 -4.21 4.15
C MET A 24 30.41 -4.52 3.27
N GLY A 25 31.49 -3.72 3.38
CA GLY A 25 32.69 -3.80 2.54
C GLY A 25 33.79 -4.74 3.05
N GLY A 26 33.44 -5.79 3.80
CA GLY A 26 34.40 -6.70 4.41
C GLY A 26 34.90 -7.82 3.49
N SER A 27 36.07 -7.59 2.89
CA SER A 27 37.11 -8.56 2.49
C SER A 27 37.20 -9.08 1.03
N SER A 28 38.35 -8.74 0.47
CA SER A 28 39.19 -9.47 -0.50
C SER A 28 38.81 -9.43 -1.99
N GLU A 29 39.56 -8.57 -2.68
CA GLU A 29 40.02 -8.78 -4.05
C GLU A 29 40.49 -10.23 -4.24
N THR A 30 39.67 -11.05 -4.89
CA THR A 30 40.17 -12.18 -5.67
C THR A 30 39.46 -12.19 -7.02
N LYS A 31 40.23 -11.92 -8.07
CA LYS A 31 39.83 -12.09 -9.47
C LYS A 31 39.50 -13.56 -9.73
N HIS A 32 38.26 -13.98 -9.49
CA HIS A 32 37.75 -15.24 -10.02
C HIS A 32 36.97 -14.99 -11.32
N LYS A 33 37.58 -15.37 -12.45
CA LYS A 33 36.88 -15.63 -13.71
C LYS A 33 36.04 -16.91 -13.52
N GLY A 34 34.85 -16.78 -12.94
CA GLY A 34 33.85 -17.83 -12.88
C GLY A 34 32.83 -17.66 -14.00
N LYS A 35 32.77 -18.62 -14.92
CA LYS A 35 31.64 -18.77 -15.86
C LYS A 35 30.43 -19.24 -15.05
N GLU A 36 29.58 -18.31 -14.61
CA GLU A 36 28.27 -18.67 -14.08
C GLU A 36 27.26 -18.79 -15.23
N LYS A 37 26.81 -20.03 -15.45
CA LYS A 37 25.56 -20.31 -16.16
C LYS A 37 24.41 -19.89 -15.22
N ALA A 38 24.06 -18.61 -15.25
CA ALA A 38 22.78 -18.16 -14.72
C ALA A 38 21.67 -18.75 -15.61
N HIS A 39 20.70 -19.42 -15.01
CA HIS A 39 19.44 -19.75 -15.64
C HIS A 39 18.81 -18.45 -16.15
N LYS A 40 18.92 -18.21 -17.47
CA LYS A 40 18.19 -17.14 -18.14
C LYS A 40 16.72 -17.50 -18.11
N ALA A 41 15.96 -16.90 -17.20
CA ALA A 41 14.56 -16.60 -17.51
C ALA A 41 14.58 -15.85 -18.85
N ALA A 42 13.77 -16.31 -19.81
CA ALA A 42 13.71 -15.70 -21.14
C ALA A 42 13.33 -14.23 -20.95
N THR A 43 14.26 -13.35 -21.29
CA THR A 43 14.02 -11.91 -21.27
C THR A 43 13.01 -11.63 -22.40
N PRO A 44 11.95 -10.82 -22.17
CA PRO A 44 10.97 -10.53 -23.20
C PRO A 44 11.65 -10.10 -24.51
N SER A 45 11.13 -10.53 -25.66
CA SER A 45 11.74 -10.24 -26.95
C SER A 45 11.86 -8.73 -27.16
N GLY A 46 13.09 -8.22 -27.31
CA GLY A 46 13.35 -6.80 -27.55
C GLY A 46 13.96 -6.05 -26.37
N VAL A 47 14.00 -6.62 -25.16
CA VAL A 47 14.73 -6.03 -24.02
C VAL A 47 16.23 -6.12 -24.28
N GLN A 48 16.88 -4.97 -24.48
CA GLN A 48 18.32 -4.89 -24.66
C GLN A 48 18.98 -4.29 -23.43
N ILE A 49 20.03 -4.96 -22.94
CA ILE A 49 20.90 -4.38 -21.91
C ILE A 49 21.79 -3.34 -22.62
N GLY A 50 21.56 -2.06 -22.31
CA GLY A 50 22.35 -0.95 -22.81
C GLY A 50 23.64 -0.74 -22.00
N LYS A 51 24.16 0.49 -21.99
CA LYS A 51 25.48 0.77 -21.42
C LYS A 51 25.44 0.72 -19.89
N GLN A 52 26.59 0.42 -19.29
CA GLN A 52 26.77 0.64 -17.86
C GLN A 52 26.67 2.14 -17.58
N ILE A 53 25.79 2.52 -16.66
CA ILE A 53 25.58 3.92 -16.30
C ILE A 53 26.56 4.24 -15.16
N ASP A 54 27.56 5.06 -15.45
CA ASP A 54 28.44 5.60 -14.41
C ASP A 54 27.69 6.70 -13.65
N ARG A 55 27.30 6.39 -12.41
CA ARG A 55 26.69 7.35 -11.47
C ARG A 55 27.60 7.64 -10.29
N SER A 56 28.92 7.43 -10.44
CA SER A 56 29.91 7.68 -9.37
C SER A 56 29.90 9.11 -8.82
N ASN A 57 29.39 10.07 -9.59
CA ASN A 57 29.25 11.48 -9.18
C ASN A 57 27.89 11.82 -8.54
N ASP A 58 26.97 10.85 -8.41
CA ASP A 58 25.65 11.09 -7.85
C ASP A 58 25.65 10.87 -6.33
N SER A 59 25.73 11.98 -5.58
CA SER A 59 25.87 11.98 -4.11
C SER A 59 24.68 11.37 -3.35
N LEU A 60 23.59 11.04 -4.04
CA LEU A 60 22.38 10.48 -3.45
C LEU A 60 22.26 8.95 -3.61
N PHE A 61 23.22 8.28 -4.26
CA PHE A 61 23.06 6.88 -4.67
C PHE A 61 24.21 5.97 -4.18
N LEU A 62 23.87 4.73 -3.80
CA LEU A 62 24.74 3.80 -3.08
C LEU A 62 25.06 2.49 -3.86
N GLY A 63 24.81 2.42 -5.18
CA GLY A 63 25.01 1.20 -5.98
C GLY A 63 25.91 1.43 -7.20
N THR A 64 26.69 0.42 -7.60
CA THR A 64 27.70 0.53 -8.68
C THR A 64 27.39 -0.24 -9.97
N ASP A 65 26.34 -1.08 -9.98
CA ASP A 65 26.12 -2.07 -11.05
C ASP A 65 24.88 -1.77 -11.90
N TYR A 66 24.70 -0.50 -12.30
CA TYR A 66 23.58 -0.13 -13.16
C TYR A 66 23.89 -0.31 -14.64
N ARG A 67 22.97 -0.95 -15.35
CA ARG A 67 22.95 -0.99 -16.81
C ARG A 67 21.64 -0.43 -17.30
N GLU A 68 21.69 0.34 -18.40
CA GLU A 68 20.49 0.73 -19.13
C GLU A 68 19.70 -0.52 -19.50
N ILE A 69 18.38 -0.45 -19.36
CA ILE A 69 17.47 -1.43 -19.93
C ILE A 69 16.67 -0.68 -20.98
N LEU A 70 16.89 -1.03 -22.24
CA LEU A 70 16.10 -0.53 -23.36
C LEU A 70 14.95 -1.50 -23.55
N GLU A 71 13.78 -1.10 -23.07
CA GLU A 71 12.54 -1.82 -23.27
C GLU A 71 11.70 -1.05 -24.31
N PRO A 72 11.22 -1.69 -25.38
CA PRO A 72 10.29 -1.06 -26.30
C PRO A 72 9.02 -0.66 -25.55
N GLU A 73 8.48 0.53 -25.83
CA GLU A 73 7.23 0.96 -25.23
C GLU A 73 6.11 -0.01 -25.62
N ARG A 74 5.46 -0.61 -24.61
CA ARG A 74 4.34 -1.54 -24.79
C ARG A 74 3.05 -0.88 -24.35
N SER A 75 1.99 -1.07 -25.10
CA SER A 75 0.65 -0.69 -24.66
C SER A 75 0.17 -1.59 -23.52
N TRP A 76 -0.74 -1.08 -22.69
CA TRP A 76 -1.36 -1.89 -21.63
C TRP A 76 -2.07 -3.13 -22.19
N ALA A 77 -2.71 -3.03 -23.36
CA ALA A 77 -3.35 -4.19 -23.98
C ALA A 77 -2.33 -5.30 -24.31
N GLU A 78 -1.16 -4.94 -24.83
CA GLU A 78 -0.08 -5.89 -25.13
C GLU A 78 0.50 -6.50 -23.85
N ILE A 79 0.70 -5.71 -22.79
CA ILE A 79 1.18 -6.21 -21.48
C ILE A 79 0.16 -7.19 -20.89
N LEU A 80 -1.12 -6.83 -20.91
CA LEU A 80 -2.21 -7.63 -20.37
C LEU A 80 -2.46 -8.93 -21.16
N SER A 81 -2.15 -8.96 -22.45
CA SER A 81 -2.22 -10.19 -23.25
C SER A 81 -1.05 -11.14 -23.02
N ASP A 82 0.06 -10.64 -22.45
CA ASP A 82 1.32 -11.36 -22.30
C ASP A 82 1.47 -11.93 -20.87
N ILE A 83 0.51 -12.79 -20.50
CA ILE A 83 0.39 -13.35 -19.14
C ILE A 83 1.65 -14.13 -18.74
N GLU A 84 2.35 -14.75 -19.69
CA GLU A 84 3.59 -15.52 -19.43
C GLU A 84 4.72 -14.66 -18.84
N HIS A 85 4.70 -13.34 -19.07
CA HIS A 85 5.69 -12.39 -18.58
C HIS A 85 5.16 -11.49 -17.46
N TRP A 86 3.96 -11.76 -16.93
CA TRP A 86 3.47 -11.04 -15.77
C TRP A 86 4.37 -11.27 -14.56
N THR A 87 4.50 -10.26 -13.72
CA THR A 87 5.37 -10.24 -12.56
C THR A 87 4.66 -10.91 -11.38
N PRO A 88 5.08 -12.12 -10.95
CA PRO A 88 4.44 -12.81 -9.84
C PRO A 88 4.71 -12.08 -8.52
N LEU A 89 3.68 -11.95 -7.71
CA LEU A 89 3.77 -11.46 -6.34
C LEU A 89 4.15 -12.62 -5.42
N PRO A 90 5.11 -12.43 -4.49
CA PRO A 90 5.45 -13.45 -3.50
C PRO A 90 4.28 -13.88 -2.61
N PHE A 91 3.34 -12.97 -2.37
CA PHE A 91 2.13 -13.15 -1.57
C PHE A 91 0.94 -12.61 -2.34
N THR A 92 -0.25 -13.15 -2.12
CA THR A 92 -1.46 -12.54 -2.69
C THR A 92 -1.63 -11.12 -2.15
N HIS A 93 -2.08 -10.19 -2.99
CA HIS A 93 -2.25 -8.79 -2.62
C HIS A 93 -3.61 -8.24 -3.06
N GLY A 94 -4.37 -7.70 -2.12
CA GLY A 94 -5.58 -6.91 -2.37
C GLY A 94 -5.39 -5.46 -1.91
N ILE A 95 -6.08 -4.52 -2.56
CA ILE A 95 -6.11 -3.11 -2.16
C ILE A 95 -7.56 -2.68 -1.96
N GLU A 96 -7.86 -2.10 -0.81
CA GLU A 96 -9.07 -1.32 -0.57
C GLU A 96 -8.72 0.15 -0.85
N MET A 97 -9.40 0.80 -1.79
CA MET A 97 -9.20 2.19 -2.14
C MET A 97 -10.40 3.00 -1.64
N GLU A 98 -10.19 3.83 -0.63
CA GLU A 98 -11.20 4.76 -0.16
C GLU A 98 -11.11 6.08 -0.95
N LEU A 99 -12.25 6.54 -1.44
CA LEU A 99 -12.34 7.70 -2.32
C LEU A 99 -13.37 8.69 -1.79
N ILE A 100 -13.05 9.97 -1.95
CA ILE A 100 -13.96 11.07 -1.68
C ILE A 100 -14.87 11.25 -2.89
N ILE A 101 -16.17 11.38 -2.64
CA ILE A 101 -17.14 11.90 -3.59
C ILE A 101 -17.53 13.31 -3.16
N ALA A 102 -17.36 14.27 -4.06
CA ALA A 102 -17.66 15.68 -3.82
C ALA A 102 -18.49 16.26 -4.97
N ASP A 103 -19.24 17.32 -4.69
CA ASP A 103 -19.99 18.06 -5.71
C ASP A 103 -19.09 19.01 -6.53
N ASP A 104 -19.68 19.77 -7.45
CA ASP A 104 -18.98 20.78 -8.26
C ASP A 104 -18.27 21.89 -7.43
N ASN A 105 -18.67 22.10 -6.18
CA ASN A 105 -18.06 23.07 -5.27
C ASN A 105 -16.92 22.45 -4.43
N GLY A 106 -16.73 21.13 -4.52
CA GLY A 106 -15.81 20.37 -3.68
C GLY A 106 -16.36 20.07 -2.29
N ASP A 107 -17.66 20.26 -2.06
CA ASP A 107 -18.31 19.94 -0.81
C ASP A 107 -18.78 18.48 -0.79
N TYR A 108 -18.82 17.89 0.40
CA TYR A 108 -19.40 16.56 0.57
C TYR A 108 -20.92 16.63 0.41
N PRO A 109 -21.52 15.78 -0.44
CA PRO A 109 -22.98 15.72 -0.49
C PRO A 109 -23.55 15.18 0.83
N PRO A 110 -24.80 15.54 1.19
CA PRO A 110 -25.45 15.07 2.41
C PRO A 110 -25.53 13.54 2.48
N GLY A 111 -25.30 12.97 3.67
CA GLY A 111 -25.28 11.51 3.86
C GLY A 111 -26.56 10.79 3.40
N ASP A 112 -27.73 11.31 3.77
CA ASP A 112 -29.04 10.70 3.43
C ASP A 112 -29.28 10.67 1.91
N GLU A 113 -28.89 11.73 1.21
CA GLU A 113 -28.95 11.79 -0.25
C GLU A 113 -28.01 10.76 -0.88
N MET A 114 -26.79 10.68 -0.37
CA MET A 114 -25.78 9.75 -0.88
C MET A 114 -26.18 8.29 -0.73
N VAL A 115 -26.91 7.90 0.32
CA VAL A 115 -27.41 6.52 0.44
C VAL A 115 -28.28 6.13 -0.76
N PHE A 116 -29.20 7.01 -1.17
CA PHE A 116 -30.06 6.75 -2.32
C PHE A 116 -29.27 6.75 -3.63
N ARG A 117 -28.44 7.78 -3.84
CA ARG A 117 -27.66 7.92 -5.09
C ARG A 117 -26.68 6.76 -5.28
N MET A 118 -26.03 6.33 -4.20
CA MET A 118 -25.05 5.26 -4.26
C MET A 118 -25.67 3.92 -4.59
N ARG A 119 -26.92 3.66 -4.17
CA ARG A 119 -27.64 2.47 -4.58
C ARG A 119 -27.79 2.39 -6.11
N GLU A 120 -28.12 3.50 -6.75
CA GLU A 120 -28.23 3.56 -8.22
C GLU A 120 -26.85 3.47 -8.90
N ILE A 121 -25.83 4.16 -8.35
CA ILE A 121 -24.44 4.05 -8.82
C ILE A 121 -23.94 2.61 -8.78
N VAL A 122 -24.25 1.86 -7.72
CA VAL A 122 -23.88 0.44 -7.57
C VAL A 122 -24.63 -0.45 -8.57
N LYS A 123 -25.92 -0.19 -8.83
CA LYS A 123 -26.68 -0.91 -9.88
C LYS A 123 -26.06 -0.69 -11.27
N ASP A 124 -25.67 0.54 -11.57
CA ASP A 124 -24.98 0.85 -12.82
C ASP A 124 -23.59 0.21 -12.86
N ALA A 125 -22.87 0.20 -11.73
CA ALA A 125 -21.58 -0.49 -11.61
C ALA A 125 -21.71 -1.99 -11.93
N ILE A 126 -22.71 -2.68 -11.38
CA ILE A 126 -22.99 -4.10 -11.66
C ILE A 126 -23.21 -4.33 -13.16
N LYS A 127 -24.07 -3.51 -13.78
CA LYS A 127 -24.39 -3.62 -15.20
C LYS A 127 -23.16 -3.39 -16.09
N ILE A 128 -22.38 -2.36 -15.79
CA ILE A 128 -21.19 -2.02 -16.57
C ILE A 128 -20.09 -3.07 -16.36
N MET A 129 -19.91 -3.55 -15.12
CA MET A 129 -18.95 -4.62 -14.81
C MET A 129 -19.30 -5.92 -15.54
N ASP A 130 -20.58 -6.29 -15.64
CA ASP A 130 -21.02 -7.43 -16.44
C ASP A 130 -20.65 -7.27 -17.93
N GLN A 131 -20.85 -6.06 -18.48
CA GLN A 131 -20.45 -5.76 -19.86
C GLN A 131 -18.94 -5.87 -20.05
N ILE A 132 -18.14 -5.28 -19.14
CA ILE A 132 -16.67 -5.37 -19.17
C ILE A 132 -16.24 -6.84 -19.19
N LEU A 133 -16.72 -7.62 -18.22
CA LEU A 133 -16.30 -8.99 -18.00
C LEU A 133 -16.74 -9.93 -19.12
N TYR A 134 -17.94 -9.78 -19.70
CA TYR A 134 -18.50 -10.79 -20.61
C TYR A 134 -18.73 -10.34 -22.04
N GLN A 135 -18.77 -9.03 -22.31
CA GLN A 135 -19.09 -8.48 -23.64
C GLN A 135 -17.90 -7.69 -24.21
N GLY A 136 -17.04 -7.15 -23.34
CA GLY A 136 -16.02 -6.17 -23.69
C GLY A 136 -16.61 -4.76 -23.83
N ARG A 137 -15.82 -3.75 -23.47
CA ARG A 137 -16.19 -2.33 -23.58
C ARG A 137 -15.00 -1.53 -24.07
N ALA A 138 -15.18 -0.67 -25.07
CA ALA A 138 -14.08 0.02 -25.76
C ALA A 138 -13.37 1.09 -24.92
N ASP A 139 -14.06 1.61 -23.91
CA ASP A 139 -13.56 2.57 -22.94
C ASP A 139 -12.89 1.92 -21.72
N PHE A 140 -12.78 0.58 -21.69
CA PHE A 140 -12.04 -0.17 -20.66
C PHE A 140 -10.91 -0.98 -21.29
N LEU A 141 -9.94 -1.37 -20.46
CA LEU A 141 -8.89 -2.32 -20.86
C LEU A 141 -9.50 -3.69 -21.15
N PRO A 142 -8.96 -4.46 -22.10
CA PRO A 142 -9.42 -5.82 -22.35
C PRO A 142 -9.19 -6.70 -21.12
N VAL A 143 -10.18 -7.52 -20.77
CA VAL A 143 -10.08 -8.48 -19.65
C VAL A 143 -9.15 -9.62 -20.08
N PRO A 144 -7.99 -9.82 -19.41
CA PRO A 144 -7.11 -10.95 -19.67
C PRO A 144 -7.81 -12.29 -19.40
N ASP A 145 -7.50 -13.32 -20.19
CA ASP A 145 -8.09 -14.65 -20.00
C ASP A 145 -7.80 -15.23 -18.60
N PHE A 146 -6.62 -14.94 -18.05
CA PHE A 146 -6.27 -15.30 -16.67
C PHE A 146 -7.28 -14.75 -15.66
N ILE A 147 -7.63 -13.46 -15.75
CA ILE A 147 -8.60 -12.82 -14.85
C ILE A 147 -10.00 -13.38 -15.11
N ARG A 148 -10.39 -13.55 -16.36
CA ARG A 148 -11.68 -14.13 -16.76
C ARG A 148 -11.91 -15.52 -16.16
N GLN A 149 -10.86 -16.34 -16.09
CA GLN A 149 -10.92 -17.69 -15.51
C GLN A 149 -11.05 -17.69 -13.98
N LYS A 150 -10.63 -16.61 -13.31
CA LYS A 150 -10.74 -16.44 -11.85
C LYS A 150 -12.07 -15.84 -11.43
N VAL A 151 -12.80 -15.16 -12.31
CA VAL A 151 -14.16 -14.66 -12.04
C VAL A 151 -15.17 -15.80 -12.17
N MET A 152 -15.74 -16.22 -11.04
CA MET A 152 -16.55 -17.44 -10.96
C MET A 152 -18.05 -17.22 -11.12
N ALA A 153 -18.50 -15.97 -10.98
CA ALA A 153 -19.88 -15.58 -11.14
C ALA A 153 -19.97 -14.20 -11.79
N ARG A 154 -21.11 -13.94 -12.46
CA ARG A 154 -21.44 -12.58 -12.90
C ARG A 154 -21.53 -11.66 -11.68
N PRO A 155 -21.10 -10.39 -11.76
CA PRO A 155 -21.22 -9.46 -10.65
C PRO A 155 -22.68 -9.35 -10.20
N TRP A 156 -22.92 -9.29 -8.90
CA TRP A 156 -24.27 -9.16 -8.34
C TRP A 156 -24.30 -8.12 -7.22
N GLY A 157 -25.51 -7.71 -6.83
CA GLY A 157 -25.68 -6.78 -5.73
C GLY A 157 -26.14 -7.49 -4.46
N ARG A 158 -25.57 -7.10 -3.32
CA ARG A 158 -25.89 -7.62 -1.98
C ARG A 158 -26.31 -6.48 -1.07
N GLU A 159 -27.32 -6.72 -0.24
CA GLU A 159 -27.66 -5.80 0.86
C GLU A 159 -26.76 -6.13 2.06
N ASP A 160 -26.10 -5.10 2.57
CA ASP A 160 -25.24 -5.15 3.73
C ASP A 160 -25.71 -4.12 4.77
N LEU A 161 -25.72 -4.51 6.04
CA LEU A 161 -26.26 -3.65 7.11
C LEU A 161 -25.41 -2.39 7.31
N GLU A 162 -24.09 -2.50 7.15
CA GLU A 162 -23.15 -1.41 7.40
C GLU A 162 -22.83 -0.68 6.09
N LYS A 163 -22.62 -1.42 5.00
CA LYS A 163 -22.22 -0.87 3.70
C LYS A 163 -23.40 -0.45 2.80
N GLY A 164 -24.62 -0.86 3.12
CA GLY A 164 -25.79 -0.67 2.25
C GLY A 164 -25.75 -1.62 1.05
N TYR A 165 -26.15 -1.13 -0.13
CA TYR A 165 -26.12 -1.95 -1.35
C TYR A 165 -24.70 -1.98 -1.94
N ALA A 166 -24.09 -3.16 -2.00
CA ALA A 166 -22.73 -3.38 -2.48
C ALA A 166 -22.72 -4.23 -3.77
N MET A 167 -21.72 -4.02 -4.63
CA MET A 167 -21.44 -4.92 -5.75
C MET A 167 -20.39 -5.95 -5.36
N ASP A 168 -20.75 -7.22 -5.50
CA ASP A 168 -19.89 -8.34 -5.16
C ASP A 168 -19.36 -9.03 -6.44
N ILE A 169 -18.13 -9.52 -6.36
CA ILE A 169 -17.54 -10.42 -7.36
C ILE A 169 -17.05 -11.67 -6.63
N ARG A 170 -17.37 -12.86 -7.18
CA ARG A 170 -16.79 -14.12 -6.74
C ARG A 170 -15.49 -14.38 -7.48
N TYR A 171 -14.40 -14.47 -6.73
CA TYR A 171 -13.05 -14.63 -7.26
C TYR A 171 -12.39 -15.90 -6.74
N ARG A 172 -11.73 -16.64 -7.63
CA ARG A 172 -10.96 -17.84 -7.28
C ARG A 172 -9.52 -17.47 -6.89
N LEU A 173 -9.07 -18.00 -5.76
CA LEU A 173 -7.71 -17.87 -5.25
C LEU A 173 -6.81 -19.04 -5.73
N PRO A 174 -5.47 -18.93 -5.64
CA PRO A 174 -4.54 -19.98 -6.09
C PRO A 174 -4.79 -21.37 -5.49
N ASN A 175 -5.32 -21.44 -4.27
CA ASN A 175 -5.69 -22.70 -3.61
C ASN A 175 -7.06 -23.25 -4.04
N ASN A 176 -7.66 -22.71 -5.10
CA ASN A 176 -9.02 -22.97 -5.59
C ASN A 176 -10.14 -22.63 -4.60
N VAL A 177 -9.84 -21.88 -3.53
CA VAL A 177 -10.89 -21.31 -2.68
C VAL A 177 -11.55 -20.17 -3.44
N GLU A 178 -12.88 -20.12 -3.40
CA GLU A 178 -13.68 -19.03 -3.96
C GLU A 178 -14.04 -18.08 -2.82
N VAL A 179 -13.84 -16.79 -3.05
CA VAL A 179 -14.17 -15.72 -2.09
C VAL A 179 -15.09 -14.72 -2.75
N ASP A 180 -16.07 -14.24 -2.00
CA ASP A 180 -16.96 -13.14 -2.41
C ASP A 180 -16.36 -11.84 -1.88
N ILE A 181 -16.27 -10.84 -2.76
CA ILE A 181 -15.53 -9.61 -2.50
C ILE A 181 -16.44 -8.42 -2.76
N ASP A 182 -16.59 -7.55 -1.76
CA ASP A 182 -17.35 -6.30 -1.84
C ASP A 182 -16.58 -5.25 -2.68
N THR A 183 -16.50 -5.47 -4.00
CA THR A 183 -15.60 -4.71 -4.88
C THR A 183 -15.96 -3.23 -5.07
N PHE A 184 -17.21 -2.84 -4.81
CA PHE A 184 -17.68 -1.47 -4.97
C PHE A 184 -18.82 -1.20 -4.00
N ALA A 185 -18.55 -0.42 -2.95
CA ALA A 185 -19.50 -0.19 -1.87
C ALA A 185 -19.20 1.10 -1.10
N ARG A 186 -19.99 1.32 -0.04
CA ARG A 186 -19.68 2.29 1.01
C ARG A 186 -18.70 1.67 1.99
N ASP A 187 -17.85 2.49 2.59
CA ASP A 187 -17.22 2.11 3.87
C ASP A 187 -18.27 2.02 4.99
N GLY A 188 -18.39 0.84 5.60
CA GLY A 188 -19.32 0.55 6.69
C GLY A 188 -19.04 1.30 8.00
N ASN A 189 -17.84 1.86 8.19
CA ASN A 189 -17.43 2.50 9.44
C ASN A 189 -17.81 3.99 9.52
N VAL A 190 -18.37 4.57 8.46
CA VAL A 190 -18.66 6.01 8.38
C VAL A 190 -20.10 6.25 8.83
N THR A 191 -20.32 6.89 9.98
CA THR A 191 -21.63 6.84 10.65
C THR A 191 -22.50 8.10 10.64
N ALA A 192 -22.12 9.24 10.05
CA ALA A 192 -23.04 10.41 10.09
C ALA A 192 -22.82 11.55 9.08
N VAL A 193 -21.60 11.77 8.58
CA VAL A 193 -21.29 13.03 7.88
C VAL A 193 -21.61 12.95 6.39
N THR A 194 -21.12 11.91 5.72
CA THR A 194 -21.25 11.70 4.28
C THR A 194 -20.82 10.26 3.93
N TYR A 195 -20.56 9.99 2.66
CA TYR A 195 -20.23 8.70 2.09
C TYR A 195 -18.74 8.61 1.71
N ILE A 196 -18.10 7.48 2.03
CA ILE A 196 -16.79 7.10 1.47
C ILE A 196 -17.03 5.99 0.47
N LEU A 197 -16.61 6.21 -0.77
CA LEU A 197 -16.64 5.16 -1.79
C LEU A 197 -15.43 4.24 -1.58
N GLU A 198 -15.70 2.98 -1.26
CA GLU A 198 -14.70 1.93 -1.10
C GLU A 198 -14.68 1.05 -2.36
N LEU A 199 -13.50 0.93 -2.96
CA LEU A 199 -13.25 0.05 -4.10
C LEU A 199 -12.24 -1.03 -3.69
N VAL A 200 -12.65 -2.29 -3.72
CA VAL A 200 -11.82 -3.40 -3.23
C VAL A 200 -11.38 -4.29 -4.39
N THR A 201 -10.07 -4.40 -4.61
CA THR A 201 -9.54 -5.36 -5.59
C THR A 201 -9.58 -6.78 -5.03
N PRO A 202 -9.74 -7.80 -5.89
CA PRO A 202 -9.49 -9.18 -5.47
C PRO A 202 -8.05 -9.42 -5.00
N PRO A 203 -7.78 -10.50 -4.24
CA PRO A 203 -6.42 -10.94 -3.94
C PRO A 203 -5.73 -11.41 -5.23
N CYS A 204 -4.77 -10.60 -5.69
CA CYS A 204 -4.05 -10.79 -6.94
C CYS A 204 -2.74 -11.57 -6.70
N GLU A 205 -2.34 -12.37 -7.68
CA GLU A 205 -1.10 -13.15 -7.72
C GLU A 205 -0.03 -12.47 -8.55
N TYR A 206 -0.41 -11.49 -9.38
CA TYR A 206 0.49 -10.76 -10.26
C TYR A 206 0.34 -9.24 -10.10
N ALA A 207 1.41 -8.50 -10.34
CA ALA A 207 1.39 -7.04 -10.28
C ALA A 207 0.46 -6.43 -11.34
N GLU A 208 0.43 -7.02 -12.53
CA GLU A 208 -0.39 -6.63 -13.67
C GLU A 208 -1.87 -6.95 -13.43
N GLU A 209 -2.16 -8.06 -12.77
CA GLU A 209 -3.50 -8.42 -12.31
C GLU A 209 -4.03 -7.36 -11.32
N LEU A 210 -3.21 -6.99 -10.34
CA LEU A 210 -3.55 -5.95 -9.36
C LEU A 210 -3.75 -4.58 -10.02
N ALA A 211 -2.87 -4.22 -10.97
CA ALA A 211 -2.96 -2.99 -11.74
C ALA A 211 -4.24 -2.94 -12.59
N TYR A 212 -4.60 -4.06 -13.22
CA TYR A 212 -5.83 -4.20 -14.00
C TYR A 212 -7.05 -3.95 -13.12
N TRP A 213 -7.16 -4.65 -11.98
CA TRP A 213 -8.31 -4.51 -11.09
C TRP A 213 -8.43 -3.12 -10.50
N ALA A 214 -7.32 -2.55 -9.99
CA ALA A 214 -7.32 -1.20 -9.43
C ALA A 214 -7.73 -0.14 -10.48
N SER A 215 -7.22 -0.26 -11.72
CA SER A 215 -7.58 0.64 -12.81
C SER A 215 -9.04 0.48 -13.23
N THR A 216 -9.50 -0.76 -13.36
CA THR A 216 -10.86 -1.09 -13.81
C THR A 216 -11.90 -0.60 -12.80
N LEU A 217 -11.70 -0.83 -11.51
CA LEU A 217 -12.62 -0.37 -10.46
C LEU A 217 -12.65 1.15 -10.37
N PHE A 218 -11.50 1.82 -10.44
CA PHE A 218 -11.45 3.28 -10.43
C PHE A 218 -12.15 3.90 -11.65
N LEU A 219 -11.93 3.32 -12.84
CA LEU A 219 -12.58 3.78 -14.06
C LEU A 219 -14.08 3.45 -14.07
N LEU A 220 -14.48 2.33 -13.47
CA LEU A 220 -15.88 1.99 -13.24
C LEU A 220 -16.56 3.06 -12.40
N ALA A 221 -15.95 3.47 -11.28
CA ALA A 221 -16.45 4.54 -10.43
C ALA A 221 -16.64 5.84 -11.20
N LYS A 222 -15.66 6.22 -12.02
CA LYS A 222 -15.77 7.41 -12.87
C LYS A 222 -16.91 7.33 -13.88
N ASN A 223 -17.18 6.14 -14.43
CA ASN A 223 -18.22 5.93 -15.43
C ASN A 223 -19.63 5.82 -14.84
N THR A 224 -19.76 5.51 -13.55
CA THR A 224 -21.05 5.36 -12.87
C THR A 224 -21.47 6.61 -12.13
N LEU A 225 -20.54 7.51 -11.82
CA LEU A 225 -20.85 8.77 -11.16
C LEU A 225 -21.67 9.71 -12.05
N PRO A 226 -22.76 10.29 -11.52
CA PRO A 226 -23.47 11.40 -12.15
C PRO A 226 -22.56 12.60 -12.41
N ASN A 227 -22.91 13.43 -13.41
CA ASN A 227 -22.07 14.53 -13.89
C ASN A 227 -21.81 15.64 -12.85
N ASP A 228 -22.63 15.74 -11.81
CA ASP A 228 -22.51 16.70 -10.70
C ASP A 228 -21.62 16.18 -9.55
N LEU A 229 -21.09 14.96 -9.65
CA LEU A 229 -20.24 14.35 -8.64
C LEU A 229 -18.85 14.01 -9.20
N HIS A 230 -17.84 14.25 -8.37
CA HIS A 230 -16.43 14.09 -8.72
C HIS A 230 -15.70 13.24 -7.70
N ILE A 231 -14.71 12.47 -8.18
CA ILE A 231 -13.80 11.69 -7.32
C ILE A 231 -12.61 12.56 -6.94
N ILE A 232 -12.31 12.62 -5.65
CA ILE A 232 -11.06 13.16 -5.13
C ILE A 232 -10.26 12.03 -4.48
N ALA A 233 -9.07 11.76 -5.00
CA ALA A 233 -8.17 10.73 -4.50
C ALA A 233 -7.10 11.33 -3.57
N SER A 234 -7.54 11.71 -2.37
CA SER A 234 -6.73 12.30 -1.29
C SER A 234 -7.26 11.78 0.04
N ALA A 235 -6.41 11.70 1.06
CA ALA A 235 -6.86 11.21 2.37
C ALA A 235 -7.77 12.18 3.14
N ILE A 236 -7.77 13.45 2.74
CA ILE A 236 -8.68 14.48 3.25
C ILE A 236 -9.15 15.31 2.07
N ASN A 237 -10.43 15.68 2.05
CA ASN A 237 -10.95 16.62 1.07
C ASN A 237 -10.26 18.00 1.25
N PRO A 238 -9.51 18.49 0.24
CA PRO A 238 -8.78 19.75 0.33
C PRO A 238 -9.66 20.95 0.66
N ALA A 239 -10.94 20.94 0.27
CA ALA A 239 -11.88 22.04 0.47
C ALA A 239 -12.44 22.09 1.89
N THR A 240 -12.38 20.99 2.64
CA THR A 240 -12.96 20.93 3.99
C THR A 240 -12.28 21.91 4.93
N LYS A 241 -13.07 22.68 5.68
CA LYS A 241 -12.58 23.73 6.60
C LYS A 241 -11.71 23.19 7.74
N GLU A 242 -12.04 22.00 8.24
CA GLU A 242 -11.35 21.35 9.35
C GLU A 242 -11.37 19.83 9.22
N TYR A 243 -10.55 19.13 10.01
CA TYR A 243 -10.57 17.68 10.06
C TYR A 243 -11.89 17.18 10.67
N MET A 244 -12.61 16.36 9.92
CA MET A 244 -13.85 15.71 10.36
C MET A 244 -13.52 14.31 10.88
N ARG A 245 -13.73 14.08 12.18
CA ARG A 245 -13.45 12.77 12.79
C ARG A 245 -14.28 11.68 12.12
N GLY A 246 -13.63 10.59 11.72
CA GLY A 246 -14.29 9.47 11.04
C GLY A 246 -14.53 9.71 9.55
N LEU A 247 -13.99 10.79 8.97
CA LEU A 247 -14.08 11.08 7.55
C LEU A 247 -12.69 11.41 6.99
N SER A 248 -11.94 10.35 6.72
CA SER A 248 -10.63 10.41 6.08
C SER A 248 -10.42 9.15 5.26
N GLN A 249 -9.73 9.24 4.14
CA GLN A 249 -9.60 8.17 3.17
C GLN A 249 -8.20 7.54 3.17
N ALA A 250 -8.12 6.25 3.02
CA ALA A 250 -6.88 5.49 2.88
C ALA A 250 -6.87 4.56 1.69
N ASP A 251 -5.67 4.09 1.36
CA ASP A 251 -5.53 2.83 0.65
C ASP A 251 -5.09 1.76 1.68
N HIS A 252 -5.88 0.71 1.87
CA HIS A 252 -5.51 -0.43 2.70
C HIS A 252 -4.89 -1.53 1.84
N SER A 253 -3.80 -2.13 2.29
CA SER A 253 -3.19 -3.27 1.61
C SER A 253 -3.39 -4.55 2.41
N HIS A 254 -3.97 -5.56 1.78
CA HIS A 254 -4.14 -6.90 2.33
C HIS A 254 -3.14 -7.86 1.68
N ILE A 255 -2.30 -8.49 2.50
CA ILE A 255 -1.27 -9.43 2.04
C ILE A 255 -1.59 -10.80 2.62
N GLY A 256 -1.71 -11.82 1.76
CA GLY A 256 -2.15 -13.16 2.15
C GLY A 256 -1.25 -14.30 1.63
N SER A 257 -1.75 -15.52 1.76
CA SER A 257 -1.09 -16.73 1.22
C SER A 257 0.31 -17.03 1.78
N PHE A 258 0.58 -16.64 3.03
CA PHE A 258 1.80 -17.01 3.73
C PHE A 258 1.91 -18.53 3.92
N GLY A 259 3.13 -19.07 3.88
CA GLY A 259 3.39 -20.50 4.05
C GLY A 259 3.21 -21.01 5.49
N SER A 260 3.23 -20.12 6.49
CA SER A 260 2.99 -20.43 7.90
C SER A 260 2.62 -19.18 8.70
N ASP A 261 2.06 -19.35 9.90
CA ASP A 261 1.81 -18.22 10.80
C ASP A 261 3.11 -17.52 11.23
N LEU A 262 4.20 -18.27 11.43
CA LEU A 262 5.50 -17.68 11.73
C LEU A 262 5.95 -16.74 10.60
N GLU A 263 5.80 -17.17 9.35
CA GLU A 263 6.13 -16.35 8.17
C GLU A 263 5.33 -15.05 8.13
N LYS A 264 4.01 -15.14 8.36
CA LYS A 264 3.10 -13.98 8.45
C LYS A 264 3.54 -13.02 9.55
N ILE A 265 3.84 -13.53 10.74
CA ILE A 265 4.25 -12.71 11.88
C ILE A 265 5.59 -12.02 11.63
N GLN A 266 6.53 -12.66 10.93
CA GLN A 266 7.78 -12.00 10.56
C GLN A 266 7.60 -10.94 9.47
N ALA A 267 6.73 -11.17 8.50
CA ALA A 267 6.34 -10.15 7.54
C ALA A 267 5.72 -8.94 8.23
N TYR A 268 4.80 -9.15 9.18
CA TYR A 268 4.21 -8.10 10.02
C TYR A 268 5.29 -7.30 10.77
N CYS A 269 6.22 -7.98 11.45
CA CYS A 269 7.29 -7.30 12.19
C CYS A 269 8.24 -6.51 11.27
N MET A 270 8.49 -7.01 10.06
CA MET A 270 9.26 -6.27 9.05
C MET A 270 8.53 -5.00 8.62
N ILE A 271 7.24 -5.06 8.28
CA ILE A 271 6.44 -3.88 7.92
C ILE A 271 6.43 -2.88 9.08
N ARG A 272 6.18 -3.35 10.31
CA ARG A 272 6.20 -2.56 11.54
C ARG A 272 7.48 -1.72 11.66
N ASN A 273 8.64 -2.32 11.41
CA ASN A 273 9.94 -1.64 11.52
C ASN A 273 10.11 -0.53 10.48
N PHE A 274 9.42 -0.61 9.34
CA PHE A 274 9.49 0.36 8.25
C PHE A 274 8.31 1.33 8.21
N LEU A 275 7.40 1.31 9.19
CA LEU A 275 6.24 2.20 9.25
C LEU A 275 6.56 3.68 8.97
N PRO A 276 7.57 4.30 9.61
CA PRO A 276 7.87 5.71 9.35
C PRO A 276 8.26 5.99 7.89
N HIS A 277 8.91 5.03 7.23
CA HIS A 277 9.36 5.15 5.85
C HIS A 277 8.19 4.99 4.88
N ILE A 278 7.31 4.02 5.14
CA ILE A 278 6.10 3.82 4.33
C ILE A 278 5.23 5.08 4.44
N ILE A 279 4.95 5.58 5.65
CA ILE A 279 4.22 6.83 5.87
C ILE A 279 4.82 8.00 5.07
N ALA A 280 6.16 8.15 5.12
CA ALA A 280 6.84 9.22 4.41
C ALA A 280 6.69 9.14 2.87
N LEU A 281 6.53 7.92 2.33
CA LEU A 281 6.33 7.67 0.89
C LEU A 281 4.86 7.72 0.48
N THR A 282 3.93 7.55 1.41
CA THR A 282 2.49 7.43 1.12
C THR A 282 1.67 8.62 1.57
N CYS A 283 2.24 9.63 2.23
CA CYS A 283 1.50 10.85 2.58
C CYS A 283 0.89 11.55 1.34
N ASN A 284 -0.38 11.95 1.46
CA ASN A 284 -1.17 12.58 0.41
C ASN A 284 -2.36 13.40 0.98
N SER A 285 -2.17 14.09 2.11
CA SER A 285 -3.18 15.01 2.65
C SER A 285 -2.58 16.26 3.31
N PRO A 286 -1.81 17.10 2.57
CA PRO A 286 -1.19 18.30 3.14
C PRO A 286 -2.03 19.58 3.00
N ILE A 287 -3.26 19.50 2.48
CA ILE A 287 -4.12 20.64 2.17
C ILE A 287 -5.40 20.56 3.01
N LEU A 288 -5.81 21.69 3.59
CA LEU A 288 -7.05 21.86 4.35
C LEU A 288 -7.59 23.27 4.12
N ASN A 289 -8.91 23.43 4.05
CA ASN A 289 -9.56 24.72 3.82
C ASN A 289 -9.02 25.44 2.57
N ASN A 290 -8.78 24.69 1.50
CA ASN A 290 -8.17 25.16 0.24
C ASN A 290 -6.78 25.80 0.41
N GLN A 291 -6.07 25.49 1.49
CA GLN A 291 -4.74 26.05 1.79
C GLN A 291 -3.75 24.95 2.19
N PRO A 292 -2.47 25.09 1.83
CA PRO A 292 -1.44 24.20 2.35
C PRO A 292 -1.30 24.40 3.86
N THR A 293 -0.89 23.33 4.56
CA THR A 293 -0.68 23.36 6.02
C THR A 293 0.50 24.24 6.47
N ASP A 294 1.36 24.66 5.54
CA ASP A 294 2.43 25.63 5.79
C ASP A 294 2.80 26.37 4.50
N VAL A 295 3.55 27.45 4.65
CA VAL A 295 4.04 28.28 3.55
C VAL A 295 5.52 27.96 3.29
N VAL A 296 5.89 27.83 2.02
CA VAL A 296 7.29 27.65 1.62
C VAL A 296 8.10 28.90 1.96
N LYS A 297 9.21 28.72 2.66
CA LYS A 297 10.14 29.75 3.11
C LYS A 297 11.55 29.42 2.62
N ILE A 298 12.37 30.45 2.43
CA ILE A 298 13.80 30.29 2.17
C ILE A 298 14.55 30.67 3.45
N VAL A 299 15.21 29.71 4.08
CA VAL A 299 16.01 29.92 5.30
C VAL A 299 17.44 29.48 5.01
N ASN A 300 18.40 30.39 5.11
CA ASN A 300 19.82 30.13 4.83
C ASN A 300 20.03 29.42 3.48
N THR A 301 19.41 29.92 2.40
CA THR A 301 19.42 29.33 1.03
C THR A 301 18.69 28.00 0.86
N ARG A 302 18.13 27.42 1.92
CA ARG A 302 17.32 26.19 1.86
C ARG A 302 15.83 26.52 1.71
N ILE A 303 15.19 25.92 0.71
CA ILE A 303 13.73 25.90 0.57
C ILE A 303 13.17 24.96 1.63
N THR A 304 12.29 25.46 2.50
CA THR A 304 11.72 24.71 3.63
C THR A 304 10.27 25.09 3.89
N ALA A 305 9.49 24.14 4.38
CA ALA A 305 8.15 24.36 4.95
C ALA A 305 8.11 23.63 6.30
N PRO A 306 8.70 24.23 7.36
CA PRO A 306 9.02 23.52 8.60
C PRO A 306 7.79 23.05 9.38
N ASN A 307 6.63 23.66 9.17
CA ASN A 307 5.38 23.29 9.82
C ASN A 307 4.46 22.48 8.89
N CYS A 308 4.93 22.12 7.68
CA CYS A 308 4.12 21.39 6.73
C CYS A 308 3.76 20.00 7.29
N VAL A 309 2.47 19.79 7.50
CA VAL A 309 1.92 18.48 7.83
C VAL A 309 1.67 17.77 6.50
N ARG A 310 2.36 16.65 6.27
CA ARG A 310 2.25 15.91 5.00
C ARG A 310 1.04 14.98 4.94
N SER A 311 0.63 14.43 6.08
CA SER A 311 -0.60 13.65 6.23
C SER A 311 -1.40 14.20 7.41
N LEU A 312 -2.48 14.92 7.09
CA LEU A 312 -3.45 15.38 8.08
C LEU A 312 -4.27 14.21 8.64
N ARG A 313 -4.52 13.17 7.83
CA ARG A 313 -5.17 11.94 8.26
C ARG A 313 -4.41 11.28 9.40
N LEU A 314 -3.15 10.91 9.19
CA LEU A 314 -2.36 10.20 10.21
C LEU A 314 -2.12 11.07 11.46
N LYS A 315 -2.00 12.38 11.29
CA LYS A 315 -1.84 13.31 12.42
C LYS A 315 -3.07 13.33 13.34
N ASN A 316 -4.27 13.27 12.77
CA ASN A 316 -5.51 13.54 13.51
C ASN A 316 -6.38 12.29 13.74
N ASN A 317 -6.18 11.20 12.99
CA ASN A 317 -6.98 9.99 13.10
C ASN A 317 -6.46 9.08 14.23
N THR A 318 -6.74 9.48 15.46
CA THR A 318 -6.31 8.76 16.67
C THR A 318 -7.25 7.62 17.09
N THR A 319 -8.34 7.38 16.34
CA THR A 319 -9.38 6.42 16.74
C THR A 319 -9.53 5.23 15.79
N MET A 320 -9.13 5.38 14.52
CA MET A 320 -9.16 4.30 13.52
C MET A 320 -7.74 3.85 13.10
N LEU A 321 -6.72 4.24 13.87
CA LEU A 321 -5.32 3.87 13.70
C LEU A 321 -4.65 3.71 15.08
N SER A 322 -3.38 3.32 15.08
CA SER A 322 -2.64 3.13 16.32
C SER A 322 -2.49 4.43 17.12
N ASN A 323 -2.39 4.27 18.45
CA ASN A 323 -2.20 5.40 19.36
C ASN A 323 -0.79 6.00 19.17
N ASN A 324 -0.66 7.32 19.35
CA ASN A 324 0.61 8.03 19.35
C ASN A 324 1.43 7.86 20.65
N ASP A 325 0.91 7.14 21.65
CA ASP A 325 1.65 6.77 22.86
C ASP A 325 2.57 5.56 22.59
N PRO A 326 3.91 5.71 22.72
CA PRO A 326 4.86 4.63 22.49
C PRO A 326 4.64 3.38 23.35
N LYS A 327 3.94 3.49 24.49
CA LYS A 327 3.59 2.34 25.34
C LYS A 327 2.55 1.42 24.71
N HIS A 328 1.79 1.93 23.73
CA HIS A 328 0.69 1.24 23.09
C HIS A 328 0.89 1.09 21.58
N PHE A 329 2.13 1.28 21.11
CA PHE A 329 2.47 0.94 19.73
C PHE A 329 2.31 -0.55 19.50
N ILE A 330 1.91 -0.91 18.28
CA ILE A 330 1.78 -2.31 17.88
C ILE A 330 3.06 -3.09 18.24
N PRO A 331 2.96 -4.22 18.95
CA PRO A 331 4.13 -4.87 19.51
C PRO A 331 4.90 -5.65 18.47
N TYR A 332 6.16 -5.93 18.79
CA TYR A 332 6.90 -7.00 18.13
C TYR A 332 6.33 -8.36 18.57
N MET A 333 6.25 -9.31 17.65
CA MET A 333 5.61 -10.60 17.88
C MET A 333 6.51 -11.74 17.40
N THR A 334 6.46 -12.88 18.09
CA THR A 334 7.26 -14.07 17.77
C THR A 334 6.42 -15.26 17.32
N ALA A 335 5.12 -15.21 17.54
CA ALA A 335 4.15 -16.24 17.19
C ALA A 335 2.80 -15.60 16.85
N GLY A 336 1.87 -16.40 16.32
CA GLY A 336 0.50 -15.99 15.97
C GLY A 336 -0.56 -16.81 16.71
N ASP A 337 -0.20 -17.42 17.84
CA ASP A 337 -1.11 -18.20 18.67
C ASP A 337 -1.96 -17.30 19.59
N GLU A 338 -2.84 -17.92 20.37
CA GLU A 338 -3.76 -17.22 21.28
C GLU A 338 -3.02 -16.38 22.33
N GLU A 339 -1.86 -16.84 22.81
CA GLU A 339 -1.03 -16.07 23.74
C GLU A 339 -0.48 -14.79 23.08
N ALA A 340 0.01 -14.91 21.84
CA ALA A 340 0.49 -13.77 21.07
C ALA A 340 -0.64 -12.78 20.74
N ILE A 341 -1.85 -13.27 20.42
CA ILE A 341 -3.04 -12.43 20.21
C ILE A 341 -3.40 -11.68 21.49
N ASN A 342 -3.45 -12.37 22.64
CA ASN A 342 -3.75 -11.75 23.93
C ASN A 342 -2.70 -10.69 24.29
N TYR A 343 -1.42 -10.97 24.04
CA TYR A 343 -0.35 -10.00 24.21
C TYR A 343 -0.54 -8.78 23.30
N PHE A 344 -0.85 -8.98 22.02
CA PHE A 344 -1.14 -7.90 21.08
C PHE A 344 -2.25 -6.99 21.63
N LEU A 345 -3.41 -7.57 21.97
CA LEU A 345 -4.57 -6.86 22.49
C LEU A 345 -4.27 -6.11 23.79
N GLN A 346 -3.48 -6.72 24.68
CA GLN A 346 -3.04 -6.08 25.92
C GLN A 346 -2.17 -4.84 25.65
N VAL A 347 -1.21 -4.93 24.73
CA VAL A 347 -0.33 -3.79 24.40
C VAL A 347 -1.13 -2.64 23.76
N VAL A 348 -2.00 -2.95 22.79
CA VAL A 348 -2.81 -1.91 22.11
C VAL A 348 -4.02 -1.44 22.93
N GLN A 349 -4.24 -2.02 24.12
CA GLN A 349 -5.36 -1.75 25.04
C GLN A 349 -6.74 -1.95 24.42
N LYS A 350 -6.95 -3.11 23.79
CA LYS A 350 -8.20 -3.47 23.13
C LYS A 350 -8.80 -4.72 23.76
N ALA A 351 -10.12 -4.76 23.85
CA ALA A 351 -10.83 -5.86 24.51
C ALA A 351 -11.00 -7.08 23.60
N SER A 352 -10.97 -6.88 22.29
CA SER A 352 -11.20 -7.91 21.29
C SER A 352 -10.42 -7.63 20.00
N LEU A 353 -10.30 -8.64 19.13
CA LEU A 353 -9.75 -8.46 17.78
C LEU A 353 -10.57 -7.47 16.95
N GLU A 354 -11.89 -7.43 17.14
CA GLU A 354 -12.77 -6.46 16.47
C GLU A 354 -12.43 -5.02 16.88
N ASP A 355 -12.18 -4.77 18.17
CA ASP A 355 -11.72 -3.45 18.63
C ASP A 355 -10.26 -3.16 18.24
N GLY A 356 -9.49 -4.23 18.03
CA GLY A 356 -8.05 -4.27 17.76
C GLY A 356 -7.68 -4.22 16.29
N ARG A 357 -8.63 -4.30 15.36
CA ARG A 357 -8.34 -4.29 13.91
C ARG A 357 -7.91 -2.91 13.40
N PHE A 358 -8.32 -1.84 14.08
CA PHE A 358 -7.98 -0.46 13.73
C PHE A 358 -6.58 -0.05 14.21
N GLN A 359 -5.55 -0.67 13.62
CA GLN A 359 -4.14 -0.37 13.90
C GLN A 359 -3.41 -0.03 12.61
N ASP A 360 -2.21 0.56 12.72
CA ASP A 360 -1.37 0.90 11.57
C ASP A 360 -1.10 -0.33 10.69
N VAL A 361 -0.88 -1.49 11.33
CA VAL A 361 -0.77 -2.81 10.71
C VAL A 361 -1.46 -3.82 11.61
N PHE A 362 -2.26 -4.70 11.02
CA PHE A 362 -3.02 -5.72 11.75
C PHE A 362 -2.82 -7.11 11.11
N PRO A 363 -2.24 -8.09 11.82
CA PRO A 363 -1.92 -9.41 11.25
C PRO A 363 -2.99 -10.49 11.48
N PHE A 364 -4.12 -10.13 12.09
CA PHE A 364 -5.15 -11.08 12.57
C PHE A 364 -6.51 -10.85 11.90
N THR A 365 -6.53 -10.49 10.62
CA THR A 365 -7.78 -10.39 9.86
C THR A 365 -8.46 -11.76 9.76
N ASP A 366 -9.79 -11.79 9.65
CA ASP A 366 -10.57 -13.03 9.46
C ASP A 366 -10.16 -13.82 8.20
N TRP A 367 -9.57 -13.13 7.22
CA TRP A 367 -9.10 -13.70 5.96
C TRP A 367 -7.67 -14.27 6.02
N GLY A 368 -7.04 -14.29 7.20
CA GLY A 368 -5.66 -14.75 7.36
C GLY A 368 -4.61 -13.86 6.69
N THR A 369 -4.96 -12.60 6.39
CA THR A 369 -4.08 -11.59 5.80
C THR A 369 -3.41 -10.71 6.85
N ILE A 370 -2.38 -9.98 6.43
CA ILE A 370 -1.90 -8.78 7.10
C ILE A 370 -2.55 -7.59 6.41
N GLU A 371 -3.16 -6.71 7.18
CA GLU A 371 -3.72 -5.46 6.71
C GLU A 371 -2.80 -4.29 7.08
N VAL A 372 -2.47 -3.43 6.10
CA VAL A 372 -1.66 -2.22 6.28
C VAL A 372 -2.52 -0.99 6.00
N ARG A 373 -2.70 -0.11 7.01
CA ARG A 373 -3.71 0.97 6.99
C ARG A 373 -3.12 2.39 7.00
N ILE A 374 -1.80 2.51 6.92
CA ILE A 374 -1.08 3.78 7.08
C ILE A 374 -0.98 4.63 5.81
N SER A 375 -1.36 4.11 4.65
CA SER A 375 -1.28 4.87 3.41
C SER A 375 -2.47 5.82 3.29
N ASP A 376 -2.20 7.11 3.08
CA ASP A 376 -3.24 8.02 2.61
C ASP A 376 -3.81 7.51 1.27
N ALA A 377 -5.06 7.83 0.92
CA ALA A 377 -5.59 7.52 -0.41
C ALA A 377 -4.71 8.16 -1.50
N GLN A 378 -4.35 7.41 -2.55
CA GLN A 378 -3.36 7.87 -3.55
C GLN A 378 -3.96 8.43 -4.84
N ILE A 379 -3.34 9.49 -5.38
CA ILE A 379 -3.77 10.14 -6.63
C ILE A 379 -3.62 9.31 -7.91
N SER A 380 -2.87 8.20 -7.90
CA SER A 380 -2.58 7.44 -9.12
C SER A 380 -2.48 5.95 -8.87
N ILE A 381 -2.95 5.15 -9.84
CA ILE A 381 -2.82 3.69 -9.80
C ILE A 381 -1.35 3.26 -9.76
N CYS A 382 -0.48 3.90 -10.55
CA CYS A 382 0.95 3.59 -10.54
C CYS A 382 1.57 3.70 -9.14
N ARG A 383 1.20 4.73 -8.36
CA ARG A 383 1.68 4.89 -6.98
C ARG A 383 1.12 3.81 -6.06
N ARG A 384 -0.16 3.42 -6.20
CA ARG A 384 -0.77 2.31 -5.45
C ARG A 384 -0.03 1.01 -5.67
N ILE A 385 0.25 0.67 -6.94
CA ILE A 385 1.00 -0.54 -7.30
C ILE A 385 2.45 -0.45 -6.78
N GLY A 386 3.10 0.70 -6.89
CA GLY A 386 4.43 0.91 -6.32
C GLY A 386 4.50 0.69 -4.80
N ILE A 387 3.47 1.13 -4.07
CA ILE A 387 3.34 0.90 -2.62
C ILE A 387 3.11 -0.59 -2.33
N ALA A 388 2.22 -1.24 -3.09
CA ALA A 388 1.98 -2.68 -2.95
C ALA A 388 3.28 -3.48 -3.16
N LEU A 389 4.04 -3.18 -4.22
CA LEU A 389 5.33 -3.82 -4.50
C LEU A 389 6.38 -3.55 -3.41
N LEU A 390 6.41 -2.35 -2.83
CA LEU A 390 7.27 -2.04 -1.68
C LEU A 390 6.93 -2.93 -0.48
N ILE A 391 5.65 -3.07 -0.15
CA ILE A 391 5.18 -3.91 0.96
C ILE A 391 5.51 -5.38 0.68
N GLN A 392 5.26 -5.86 -0.54
CA GLN A 392 5.63 -7.21 -0.99
C GLN A 392 7.13 -7.47 -0.84
N ALA A 393 7.98 -6.50 -1.21
CA ALA A 393 9.43 -6.63 -1.05
C ALA A 393 9.86 -6.73 0.42
N LEU A 394 9.21 -5.99 1.33
CA LEU A 394 9.44 -6.09 2.77
C LEU A 394 9.06 -7.48 3.29
N CYS A 395 7.85 -7.96 2.96
CA CYS A 395 7.40 -9.30 3.33
C CYS A 395 8.37 -10.37 2.80
N TYR A 396 8.75 -10.28 1.53
CA TYR A 396 9.65 -11.23 0.90
C TYR A 396 11.04 -11.24 1.56
N LYS A 397 11.55 -10.05 1.92
CA LYS A 397 12.79 -9.92 2.66
C LYS A 397 12.70 -10.61 4.02
N ALA A 398 11.60 -10.45 4.75
CA ALA A 398 11.38 -11.10 6.04
C ALA A 398 11.46 -12.63 5.91
N VAL A 399 10.77 -13.19 4.91
CA VAL A 399 10.81 -14.64 4.64
C VAL A 399 12.21 -15.12 4.27
N LYS A 400 12.95 -14.36 3.46
CA LYS A 400 14.33 -14.69 3.10
C LYS A 400 15.30 -14.63 4.29
N LEU A 401 15.03 -13.80 5.27
CA LEU A 401 15.80 -13.75 6.52
C LEU A 401 15.45 -14.96 7.40
N LEU A 402 14.16 -15.27 7.56
CA LEU A 402 13.69 -16.45 8.28
C LEU A 402 14.28 -17.75 7.72
N GLN A 403 14.27 -17.93 6.38
CA GLN A 403 14.87 -19.08 5.70
C GLN A 403 16.38 -19.24 5.96
N LYS A 404 17.07 -18.15 6.30
CA LYS A 404 18.50 -18.15 6.64
C LYS A 404 18.75 -18.37 8.14
N GLY A 405 17.70 -18.50 8.96
CA GLY A 405 17.81 -18.58 10.41
C GLY A 405 18.30 -17.28 11.05
N VAL A 406 18.16 -16.15 10.34
CA VAL A 406 18.53 -14.82 10.84
C VAL A 406 17.24 -14.06 11.09
N TRP A 407 16.87 -13.94 12.36
CA TRP A 407 15.75 -13.12 12.77
C TRP A 407 16.04 -12.42 14.09
#